data_AF-A0A944ZNA4-F1
#
_entry.id   AF-A0A944ZNA4-F1
#
_cell.length_a   1.000
_cell.length_b   1.000
_cell.length_c   1.000
_cell.angle_alpha   90.00
_cell.angle_beta   90.00
_cell.angle_gamma   90.00
#
_symmetry.space_group_name_H-M   'P 1'
#
loop_
_entity.id
_entity.type
_entity.pdbx_description
1 polymer ?
#
loop_
_entity_poly.entity_id
_entity_poly.type
_entity_poly.pdbx_seq_one_letter_code
_entity_poly.pdbx_strand_id
1 'polypeptide(L)'
;MSTKEQPKQGPEQTFFDEPAVDRVLGVVMALATEVYVLRDRLRTVERQLEKGGQLDRGLLDAEPSLDDLALDAADRETYVAGLMQNLQGLQVSKGAAGAGGKHD
;
A
#
# COMPACT_ATOMS: atom_id res chain seq x y z
N MET A 1 12.29 -4.44 -43.16
CA MET A 1 12.08 -4.32 -41.70
C MET A 1 12.60 -2.96 -41.28
N SER A 2 11.71 -2.01 -40.96
CA SER A 2 12.12 -0.66 -40.55
C SER A 2 12.19 -0.61 -39.03
N THR A 3 13.39 -0.41 -38.49
CA THR A 3 13.66 -0.29 -37.05
C THR A 3 12.98 0.99 -36.57
N LYS A 4 11.88 0.86 -35.82
CA LYS A 4 11.26 2.02 -35.16
C LYS A 4 12.24 2.55 -34.12
N GLU A 5 12.78 3.73 -34.35
CA GLU A 5 13.55 4.47 -33.35
C GLU A 5 12.66 4.69 -32.12
N GLN A 6 13.12 4.21 -30.96
CA GLN A 6 12.47 4.52 -29.69
C GLN A 6 12.60 6.03 -29.46
N PRO A 7 11.52 6.74 -29.12
CA PRO A 7 11.61 8.17 -28.83
C PRO A 7 12.61 8.36 -27.68
N LYS A 8 13.59 9.25 -27.88
CA LYS A 8 14.48 9.69 -26.80
C LYS A 8 13.60 10.24 -25.70
N GLN A 9 13.46 9.49 -24.61
CA GLN A 9 12.82 10.00 -23.41
C GLN A 9 13.63 11.23 -22.99
N GLY A 10 12.94 12.37 -22.88
CA GLY A 10 13.54 13.58 -22.34
C GLY A 10 14.07 13.32 -20.93
N PRO A 11 14.95 14.19 -20.40
CA PRO A 11 15.37 14.09 -19.01
C PRO A 11 14.13 14.01 -18.12
N GLU A 12 14.18 13.12 -17.13
CA GLU A 12 13.11 12.96 -16.14
C GLU A 12 12.81 14.33 -15.50
N GLN A 13 11.52 14.64 -15.31
CA GLN A 13 11.14 15.91 -14.69
C GLN A 13 11.59 15.90 -13.23
N THR A 14 12.42 16.87 -12.86
CA THR A 14 12.83 17.12 -11.48
C THR A 14 11.98 18.24 -10.91
N PHE A 15 11.31 18.01 -9.78
CA PHE A 15 10.46 19.01 -9.14
C PHE A 15 11.14 19.66 -7.93
N PHE A 16 12.14 18.99 -7.34
CA PHE A 16 12.86 19.47 -6.16
C PHE A 16 14.38 19.42 -6.36
N ASP A 17 15.08 20.26 -5.60
CA ASP A 17 16.56 20.32 -5.64
C ASP A 17 17.22 19.05 -5.09
N GLU A 18 16.56 18.37 -4.15
CA GLU A 18 17.04 17.13 -3.55
C GLU A 18 16.41 15.91 -4.24
N PRO A 19 17.17 15.11 -5.01
CA PRO A 19 16.64 13.98 -5.77
C PRO A 19 15.96 12.89 -4.92
N ALA A 20 16.30 12.81 -3.63
CA ALA A 20 15.57 11.92 -2.71
C ALA A 20 14.10 12.31 -2.55
N VAL A 21 13.76 13.61 -2.60
CA VAL A 21 12.39 14.11 -2.44
C VAL A 21 11.53 13.73 -3.64
N ASP A 22 12.05 13.91 -4.86
CA ASP A 22 11.36 13.50 -6.09
C ASP A 22 11.06 12.00 -6.10
N ARG A 23 12.00 11.16 -5.63
CA ARG A 23 11.78 9.71 -5.51
C ARG A 23 10.69 9.37 -4.50
N VAL A 24 10.67 10.04 -3.35
CA VAL A 24 9.60 9.84 -2.35
C VAL A 24 8.25 10.27 -2.93
N LEU A 25 8.18 11.40 -3.62
CA LEU A 25 6.96 11.82 -4.31
C LEU A 25 6.51 10.77 -5.34
N GLY A 26 7.42 10.23 -6.15
CA GLY A 26 7.12 9.14 -7.09
C GLY A 26 6.51 7.91 -6.41
N VAL A 27 7.08 7.49 -5.28
CA VAL A 27 6.54 6.38 -4.47
C VAL A 27 5.16 6.72 -3.91
N VAL A 28 4.94 7.94 -3.41
CA VAL A 28 3.63 8.39 -2.90
C VAL A 28 2.58 8.37 -4.01
N MET A 29 2.92 8.82 -5.21
CA MET A 29 2.00 8.81 -6.35
C MET A 29 1.66 7.39 -6.82
N ALA A 30 2.64 6.48 -6.81
CA ALA A 30 2.40 5.06 -7.08
C ALA A 30 1.46 4.46 -6.02
N LEU A 31 1.70 4.71 -4.73
CA LEU A 31 0.84 4.25 -3.64
C LEU A 31 -0.58 4.81 -3.76
N ALA A 32 -0.74 6.10 -4.09
CA ALA A 32 -2.06 6.70 -4.32
C ALA A 32 -2.84 5.99 -5.44
N THR A 33 -2.13 5.57 -6.50
CA THR A 33 -2.71 4.80 -7.61
C THR A 33 -3.18 3.42 -7.13
N GLU A 34 -2.34 2.69 -6.42
CA GLU A 34 -2.69 1.39 -5.85
C GLU A 34 -3.86 1.47 -4.85
N VAL A 35 -3.90 2.51 -4.01
CA VAL A 35 -5.03 2.78 -3.11
C VAL A 35 -6.33 2.96 -3.89
N TYR A 36 -6.31 3.67 -5.02
CA TYR A 36 -7.49 3.83 -5.85
C TYR A 36 -7.93 2.50 -6.48
N VAL A 37 -6.99 1.67 -6.94
CA VAL A 37 -7.28 0.33 -7.48
C VAL A 37 -7.94 -0.55 -6.42
N LEU A 38 -7.42 -0.54 -5.19
CA LEU A 38 -8.03 -1.27 -4.06
C LEU A 38 -9.44 -0.76 -3.76
N ARG A 39 -9.65 0.56 -3.76
CA ARG A 39 -10.97 1.18 -3.56
C ARG A 39 -11.97 0.79 -4.65
N ASP A 40 -11.55 0.73 -5.91
CA ASP A 40 -12.43 0.32 -7.01
C ASP A 40 -12.82 -1.16 -6.94
N ARG A 41 -11.86 -2.02 -6.55
CA ARG A 41 -12.12 -3.43 -6.29
C ARG A 41 -13.10 -3.60 -5.13
N LEU A 42 -12.92 -2.86 -4.04
CA LEU A 42 -13.83 -2.90 -2.87
C LEU A 42 -15.25 -2.49 -3.27
N ARG A 43 -15.40 -1.37 -3.99
CA ARG A 43 -16.71 -0.94 -4.54
C ARG A 43 -17.37 -2.00 -5.41
N THR A 44 -16.57 -2.77 -6.15
CA THR A 44 -17.09 -3.86 -6.98
C THR A 44 -17.60 -5.01 -6.12
N VAL A 45 -16.90 -5.36 -5.04
CA VAL A 45 -17.34 -6.37 -4.07
C VAL A 45 -18.62 -5.92 -3.37
N GLU A 46 -18.66 -4.69 -2.85
CA GLU A 46 -19.85 -4.11 -2.20
C GLU A 46 -21.08 -4.15 -3.11
N ARG A 47 -20.94 -3.74 -4.39
CA ARG A 47 -22.03 -3.81 -5.37
C ARG A 47 -22.52 -5.23 -5.63
N GLN A 48 -21.63 -6.23 -5.58
CA GLN A 48 -22.03 -7.62 -5.80
C GLN A 48 -22.80 -8.17 -4.58
N LEU A 49 -22.34 -7.85 -3.37
CA LEU A 49 -23.01 -8.25 -2.12
C LEU A 49 -24.35 -7.53 -1.92
N GLU A 50 -24.43 -6.25 -2.27
CA GLU A 50 -25.69 -5.49 -2.23
C GLU A 50 -26.71 -6.08 -3.21
N LYS A 51 -26.30 -6.39 -4.45
CA LYS A 51 -27.17 -7.02 -5.45
C LYS A 51 -27.68 -8.39 -5.03
N GLY A 52 -26.89 -9.15 -4.26
CA GLY A 52 -27.32 -10.44 -3.73
C GLY A 52 -28.11 -10.33 -2.42
N GLY A 53 -28.27 -9.14 -1.85
CA GLY A 53 -28.99 -8.89 -0.61
C GLY A 53 -28.23 -9.26 0.66
N GLN A 54 -26.90 -9.42 0.60
CA GLN A 54 -26.06 -9.78 1.76
C GLN A 54 -25.57 -8.56 2.56
N LEU A 55 -25.71 -7.35 2.01
CA LEU A 55 -25.15 -6.13 2.56
C LEU A 55 -26.09 -4.94 2.25
N ASP A 56 -26.27 -4.05 3.21
CA ASP A 56 -26.77 -2.69 2.98
C ASP A 56 -25.57 -1.74 2.90
N ARG A 57 -25.34 -1.15 1.71
CA ARG A 57 -24.21 -0.25 1.51
C ARG A 57 -24.34 1.04 2.32
N GLY A 58 -25.55 1.47 2.67
CA GLY A 58 -25.78 2.66 3.50
C GLY A 58 -25.25 2.52 4.92
N LEU A 59 -25.11 1.29 5.43
CA LEU A 59 -24.54 1.03 6.74
C LEU A 59 -23.00 1.08 6.75
N LEU A 60 -22.34 0.92 5.60
CA LEU A 60 -20.88 0.96 5.51
C LEU A 60 -20.30 2.38 5.67
N ASP A 61 -21.08 3.41 5.36
CA ASP A 61 -20.68 4.81 5.51
C ASP A 61 -20.97 5.35 6.92
N ALA A 62 -21.53 4.53 7.82
CA ALA A 62 -21.82 4.92 9.20
C ALA A 62 -20.56 4.89 10.07
N GLU A 63 -20.57 5.72 11.12
CA GLU A 63 -19.54 5.64 12.15
C GLU A 63 -19.59 4.26 12.84
N PRO A 64 -18.45 3.56 13.02
CA PRO A 64 -18.41 2.29 13.73
C PRO A 64 -18.94 2.41 15.16
N SER A 65 -19.60 1.36 15.66
CA SER A 65 -20.04 1.35 17.06
C SER A 65 -18.85 1.18 18.02
N LEU A 66 -19.06 1.46 19.31
CA LEU A 66 -18.04 1.20 20.33
C LEU A 66 -17.63 -0.28 20.38
N ASP A 67 -18.56 -1.19 20.11
CA ASP A 67 -18.29 -2.63 20.07
C ASP A 67 -17.43 -3.00 18.86
N ASP A 68 -17.71 -2.43 17.68
CA ASP A 68 -16.89 -2.64 16.47
C ASP A 68 -15.47 -2.11 16.67
N LEU A 69 -15.34 -0.90 17.24
CA LEU A 69 -14.03 -0.31 17.54
C LEU A 69 -13.19 -1.15 18.51
N ALA A 70 -13.86 -1.83 19.45
CA ALA A 70 -13.23 -2.72 20.41
C ALA A 70 -12.79 -4.04 19.76
N LEU A 71 -13.59 -4.60 18.83
CA LEU A 71 -13.22 -5.78 18.03
C LEU A 71 -11.95 -5.53 17.21
N ASP A 72 -11.83 -4.35 16.61
CA ASP A 72 -10.71 -3.99 15.74
C ASP A 72 -9.49 -3.42 16.49
N ALA A 73 -9.57 -3.26 17.83
CA ALA A 73 -8.57 -2.53 18.60
C ALA A 73 -7.17 -3.17 18.52
N ALA A 74 -7.09 -4.50 18.66
CA ALA A 74 -5.82 -5.23 18.66
C ALA A 74 -5.14 -5.23 17.28
N ASP A 75 -5.92 -5.35 16.20
CA ASP A 75 -5.41 -5.28 14.83
C ASP A 75 -4.86 -3.87 14.53
N ARG A 76 -5.64 -2.83 14.89
CA ARG A 76 -5.22 -1.43 14.74
C ARG A 76 -3.94 -1.13 15.51
N GLU A 77 -3.80 -1.61 16.75
CA GLU A 77 -2.58 -1.44 17.54
C GLU A 77 -1.38 -2.11 16.86
N THR A 78 -1.55 -3.35 16.38
CA THR A 78 -0.51 -4.11 15.66
C THR A 78 -0.07 -3.38 14.39
N TYR A 79 -1.03 -2.88 13.61
CA TYR A 79 -0.78 -2.12 12.40
C TYR A 79 0.01 -0.83 12.67
N VAL A 80 -0.43 -0.04 13.65
CA VAL A 80 0.25 1.21 14.05
C VAL A 80 1.66 0.93 14.56
N ALA A 81 1.84 -0.09 15.39
CA ALA A 81 3.17 -0.48 15.87
C ALA A 81 4.11 -0.83 14.71
N GLY A 82 3.63 -1.60 13.72
CA GLY A 82 4.38 -1.95 12.52
C GLY A 82 4.79 -0.75 11.66
N LEU A 83 3.90 0.23 11.50
CA LEU A 83 4.22 1.48 10.81
C LEU A 83 5.32 2.26 11.53
N MET A 84 5.17 2.42 12.85
CA MET A 84 6.07 3.22 13.67
C MET A 84 7.44 2.57 13.86
N GLN A 85 7.56 1.25 13.75
CA GLN A 85 8.82 0.52 13.91
C GLN A 85 9.92 1.01 12.95
N ASN A 86 9.56 1.35 11.71
CA ASN A 86 10.52 1.86 10.72
C ASN A 86 11.03 3.28 11.06
N LEU A 87 10.22 4.09 11.75
CA LEU A 87 10.58 5.44 12.18
C LEU A 87 11.48 5.46 13.41
N GLN A 88 11.50 4.38 14.20
CA GLN A 88 12.36 4.25 15.38
C GLN A 88 13.81 3.84 15.02
N GLY A 89 14.13 3.66 13.73
CA GLY A 89 15.47 3.25 13.28
C GLY A 89 15.81 1.78 13.59
N LEU A 90 14.85 0.99 14.05
CA LEU A 90 15.01 -0.44 14.30
C LEU A 90 14.79 -1.21 12.99
N GLN A 91 15.83 -1.23 12.17
CA GLN A 91 15.83 -1.98 10.92
C GLN A 91 15.89 -3.50 11.21
N VAL A 92 14.73 -4.14 11.32
CA VAL A 92 14.65 -5.60 11.49
C VAL A 92 14.68 -6.25 10.11
N SER A 93 15.88 -6.38 9.53
CA SER A 93 16.07 -7.24 8.37
C SER A 93 15.95 -8.70 8.79
N LYS A 94 14.76 -9.31 8.68
CA LYS A 94 14.65 -10.78 8.63
C LYS A 94 15.06 -11.26 7.24
N GLY A 95 16.36 -11.27 6.98
CA GLY A 95 16.90 -11.66 5.68
C GLY A 95 18.38 -12.05 5.75
N ALA A 96 18.76 -12.98 6.63
CA ALA A 96 20.02 -13.75 6.55
C ALA A 96 20.09 -14.85 7.63
N ALA A 97 19.11 -15.75 7.68
CA ALA A 97 19.22 -16.97 8.49
C ALA A 97 18.75 -18.18 7.65
N GLY A 98 19.59 -18.60 6.72
CA GLY A 98 19.31 -19.78 5.91
C GLY A 98 20.19 -19.87 4.66
N ALA A 99 21.45 -20.30 4.85
CA ALA A 99 22.27 -21.10 3.91
C ALA A 99 23.76 -20.80 4.14
N GLY A 100 24.29 -21.29 5.26
CA GLY A 100 25.73 -21.33 5.54
C GLY A 100 26.09 -22.65 6.22
N GLY A 101 25.49 -23.74 5.73
CA GLY A 101 25.81 -25.11 6.17
C GLY A 101 27.12 -25.55 5.53
N LYS A 102 28.17 -25.49 6.34
CA LYS A 102 29.50 -26.09 6.14
C LYS A 102 29.37 -27.56 5.75
N HIS A 103 30.00 -27.99 4.66
CA HIS A 103 30.43 -29.37 4.46
C HIS A 103 31.76 -29.37 3.70
N ASP A 104 32.79 -29.62 4.50
CA ASP A 104 34.03 -30.40 4.28
C ASP A 104 34.64 -30.52 2.87
#